data_AF-A0A073K0Q9-F1
#
_entry.id   AF-A0A073K0Q9-F1
#
_cell.length_a   1.000
_cell.length_b   1.000
_cell.length_c   1.000
_cell.angle_alpha   90.00
_cell.angle_beta   90.00
_cell.angle_gamma   90.00
#
_symmetry.space_group_name_H-M   'P 1'
#
loop_
_entity.id
_entity.type
_entity.pdbx_description
1 polymer ?
#
loop_
_entity_poly.entity_id
_entity_poly.type
_entity_poly.pdbx_seq_one_letter_code
_entity_poly.pdbx_strand_id
1 'polypeptide(L)'
;MIIKGESPDYLISHFELSYEEEANFLHTFISENERIIFPYFSRNFKNAEPAWKQFVEDRTLFISESWSFYDWLHKNVYWYSPNNTEELIQILKDDYLYVCYVIPKDQSNVNHYKYFIHVAEHLVDEEEDPDDEFRGMFLEAEPETRFEQDVFPKLEEQFHLQNKLG
;
A
#
# COMPACT_ATOMS: atom_id res chain seq x y z
N MET A 1 -7.71 -14.47 5.42
CA MET A 1 -6.74 -13.45 5.87
C MET A 1 -6.61 -13.47 7.38
N ILE A 2 -5.38 -13.41 7.88
CA ILE A 2 -5.06 -13.35 9.32
C ILE A 2 -4.13 -12.16 9.53
N ILE A 3 -4.36 -11.35 10.56
CA ILE A 3 -3.41 -10.30 10.96
C ILE A 3 -2.53 -10.77 12.11
N LYS A 4 -1.23 -10.52 11.99
CA LYS A 4 -0.17 -10.79 12.97
C LYS A 4 0.67 -9.51 13.17
N GLY A 5 1.37 -9.40 14.30
CA GLY A 5 2.24 -8.25 14.62
C GLY A 5 1.72 -7.41 15.78
N GLU A 6 2.29 -6.23 15.97
CA GLU A 6 1.84 -5.21 16.93
C GLU A 6 2.35 -3.84 16.47
N SER A 7 1.72 -2.76 16.92
CA SER A 7 2.14 -1.41 16.55
C SER A 7 3.65 -1.20 16.73
N PRO A 8 4.37 -0.70 15.71
CA PRO A 8 3.85 -0.10 14.48
C PRO A 8 3.67 -1.08 13.30
N ASP A 9 4.06 -2.34 13.43
CA ASP A 9 4.25 -3.26 12.31
C ASP A 9 3.24 -4.42 12.32
N TYR A 10 2.55 -4.61 11.20
CA TYR A 10 1.58 -5.68 11.01
C TYR A 10 1.81 -6.43 9.70
N LEU A 11 1.48 -7.71 9.72
CA LEU A 11 1.40 -8.58 8.56
C LEU A 11 -0.02 -9.11 8.42
N ILE A 12 -0.61 -8.96 7.24
CA ILE A 12 -1.84 -9.64 6.86
C ILE A 12 -1.47 -10.80 5.93
N SER A 13 -1.59 -12.03 6.42
CA SER A 13 -1.31 -13.24 5.66
C SER A 13 -2.51 -13.72 4.84
N HIS A 14 -2.22 -14.48 3.78
CA HIS A 14 -3.19 -14.94 2.78
C HIS A 14 -4.06 -13.80 2.26
N PHE A 15 -3.41 -12.70 1.86
CA PHE A 15 -4.02 -11.48 1.34
C PHE A 15 -4.54 -11.65 -0.10
N GLU A 16 -5.48 -12.57 -0.24
CA GLU A 16 -6.07 -12.99 -1.52
C GLU A 16 -7.41 -12.29 -1.74
N LEU A 17 -7.39 -11.10 -2.32
CA LEU A 17 -8.57 -10.31 -2.66
C LEU A 17 -8.65 -10.08 -4.17
N SER A 18 -9.86 -9.94 -4.71
CA SER A 18 -10.03 -9.35 -6.05
C SER A 18 -9.57 -7.89 -6.06
N TYR A 19 -9.25 -7.34 -7.24
CA TYR A 19 -8.81 -5.94 -7.35
C TYR A 19 -9.86 -4.96 -6.80
N GLU A 20 -11.14 -5.26 -6.97
CA GLU A 20 -12.25 -4.47 -6.45
C GLU A 20 -12.31 -4.55 -4.91
N GLU A 21 -12.18 -5.74 -4.33
CA GLU A 21 -12.13 -5.92 -2.88
C GLU A 21 -10.88 -5.27 -2.28
N GLU A 22 -9.74 -5.38 -2.96
CA GLU A 22 -8.48 -4.80 -2.53
C GLU A 22 -8.50 -3.26 -2.58
N ALA A 23 -9.12 -2.66 -3.60
CA ALA A 23 -9.34 -1.22 -3.63
C ALA A 23 -10.22 -0.77 -2.45
N ASN A 24 -11.30 -1.50 -2.16
CA ASN A 24 -12.14 -1.23 -0.99
C ASN A 24 -11.37 -1.42 0.33
N PHE A 25 -10.49 -2.43 0.39
CA PHE A 25 -9.62 -2.69 1.52
C PHE A 25 -8.69 -1.50 1.78
N LEU A 26 -8.00 -1.02 0.74
CA LEU A 26 -7.12 0.16 0.86
C LEU A 26 -7.89 1.43 1.26
N HIS A 27 -9.15 1.57 0.85
CA HIS A 27 -9.98 2.70 1.26
C HIS A 27 -10.23 2.75 2.77
N THR A 28 -10.15 1.63 3.52
CA THR A 28 -10.36 1.67 4.98
C THR A 28 -9.28 2.44 5.73
N PHE A 29 -8.10 2.60 5.12
CA PHE A 29 -6.97 3.33 5.67
C PHE A 29 -7.05 4.85 5.43
N ILE A 30 -7.93 5.30 4.54
CA ILE A 30 -7.97 6.68 4.05
C ILE A 30 -9.13 7.44 4.71
N SER A 31 -8.80 8.49 5.46
CA SER A 31 -9.76 9.44 6.00
C SER A 31 -10.01 10.61 5.03
N GLU A 32 -11.00 11.46 5.33
CA GLU A 32 -11.40 12.60 4.46
C GLU A 32 -10.24 13.53 4.07
N ASN A 33 -9.28 13.75 4.99
CA ASN A 33 -8.12 14.65 4.78
C ASN A 33 -6.85 13.90 4.35
N GLU A 34 -6.95 12.63 4.00
CA GLU A 34 -5.84 11.76 3.64
C GLU A 34 -5.97 11.28 2.19
N ARG A 35 -4.87 10.81 1.63
CA ARG A 35 -4.83 10.21 0.29
C ARG A 35 -3.81 9.09 0.26
N ILE A 36 -4.06 8.12 -0.61
CA ILE A 36 -3.10 7.10 -0.97
C ILE A 36 -2.24 7.59 -2.12
N ILE A 37 -0.93 7.37 -2.04
CA ILE A 37 0.03 7.70 -3.09
C ILE A 37 0.91 6.51 -3.42
N PHE A 38 1.30 6.41 -4.67
CA PHE A 38 2.13 5.36 -5.21
C PHE A 38 3.42 5.96 -5.77
N PRO A 39 4.58 5.32 -5.57
CA PRO A 39 5.81 5.71 -6.22
C PRO A 39 5.81 5.23 -7.68
N TYR A 40 6.27 6.08 -8.59
CA TYR A 40 6.65 5.67 -9.94
C TYR A 40 8.06 6.15 -10.26
N PHE A 41 8.93 5.24 -10.67
CA PHE A 41 10.33 5.58 -10.93
C PHE A 41 10.48 6.16 -12.33
N SER A 42 11.14 7.31 -12.45
CA SER A 42 11.30 7.99 -13.76
C SER A 42 11.93 7.10 -14.84
N ARG A 43 12.77 6.15 -14.45
CA ARG A 43 13.41 5.18 -15.36
C ARG A 43 12.39 4.26 -16.06
N ASN A 44 11.25 4.00 -15.42
CA ASN A 44 10.21 3.13 -15.95
C ASN A 44 9.44 3.80 -17.10
N PHE A 45 9.39 5.14 -17.16
CA PHE A 45 8.75 5.86 -18.27
C PHE A 45 9.32 5.54 -19.65
N LYS A 46 10.58 5.06 -19.72
CA LYS A 46 11.20 4.70 -21.01
C LYS A 46 10.45 3.56 -21.71
N ASN A 47 9.90 2.63 -20.94
CA ASN A 47 9.25 1.43 -21.44
C ASN A 47 7.75 1.41 -21.14
N ALA A 48 7.21 2.50 -20.58
CA ALA A 48 5.81 2.61 -20.24
C ALA A 48 4.95 2.79 -21.51
N GLU A 49 3.78 2.14 -21.51
CA GLU A 49 2.75 2.43 -22.50
C GLU A 49 2.38 3.92 -22.46
N PRO A 50 2.17 4.60 -23.60
CA PRO A 50 1.92 6.04 -23.62
C PRO A 50 0.74 6.49 -22.75
N ALA A 51 -0.34 5.69 -22.72
CA ALA A 51 -1.51 5.98 -21.89
C ALA A 51 -1.20 5.89 -20.38
N TRP A 52 -0.44 4.87 -19.97
CA TRP A 52 -0.03 4.72 -18.57
C TRP A 52 0.94 5.83 -18.15
N LYS A 53 1.89 6.17 -19.01
CA LYS A 53 2.80 7.29 -18.77
C LYS A 53 2.02 8.59 -18.55
N GLN A 54 1.09 8.91 -19.45
CA GLN A 54 0.26 10.11 -19.34
C GLN A 54 -0.57 10.10 -18.05
N PHE A 55 -1.14 8.95 -17.70
CA PHE A 55 -1.87 8.78 -16.44
C PHE A 55 -1.00 9.12 -15.21
N VAL A 56 0.20 8.53 -15.10
CA VAL A 56 1.11 8.82 -13.98
C VAL A 56 1.51 10.29 -13.97
N GLU A 57 1.88 10.86 -15.11
CA GLU A 57 2.27 12.28 -15.22
C GLU A 57 1.11 13.21 -14.78
N ASP A 58 -0.13 12.96 -15.23
CA ASP A 58 -1.30 13.76 -14.90
C ASP A 58 -1.79 13.60 -13.45
N ARG A 59 -1.43 12.49 -12.80
CA ARG A 59 -1.80 12.19 -11.40
C ARG A 59 -0.67 12.45 -10.41
N THR A 60 0.51 12.84 -10.90
CA THR A 60 1.65 13.16 -10.05
C THR A 60 1.37 14.42 -9.23
N LEU A 61 1.49 14.29 -7.92
CA LEU A 61 1.30 15.36 -6.95
C LEU A 61 2.60 16.10 -6.67
N PHE A 62 3.71 15.36 -6.56
CA PHE A 62 5.05 15.89 -6.34
C PHE A 62 6.10 14.87 -6.77
N ILE A 63 7.34 15.33 -6.89
CA ILE A 63 8.49 14.50 -7.28
C ILE A 63 9.54 14.60 -6.19
N SER A 64 9.94 13.46 -5.62
CA SER A 64 11.08 13.39 -4.72
C SER A 64 12.38 13.27 -5.51
N GLU A 65 13.42 14.01 -5.11
CA GLU A 65 14.77 13.85 -5.67
C GLU A 65 15.29 12.43 -5.50
N SER A 66 15.02 11.85 -4.33
CA SER A 66 15.32 10.44 -4.04
C SER A 66 14.35 9.81 -3.03
N TRP A 67 14.25 8.49 -3.08
CA TRP A 67 13.54 7.67 -2.10
C TRP A 67 14.23 6.31 -1.98
N SER A 68 14.29 5.76 -0.77
CA SER A 68 14.95 4.48 -0.51
C SER A 68 13.93 3.42 -0.13
N PHE A 69 14.04 2.23 -0.72
CA PHE A 69 13.21 1.07 -0.39
C PHE A 69 14.03 -0.20 -0.52
N TYR A 70 13.98 -1.07 0.49
CA TYR A 70 14.84 -2.27 0.61
C TYR A 70 16.32 -2.01 0.28
N ASP A 71 16.91 -0.96 0.85
CA ASP A 71 18.30 -0.53 0.60
C ASP A 71 18.61 -0.04 -0.83
N TRP A 72 17.62 0.06 -1.72
CA TRP A 72 17.78 0.64 -3.05
C TRP A 72 17.43 2.11 -3.05
N LEU A 73 18.39 2.95 -3.44
CA LEU A 73 18.16 4.38 -3.67
C LEU A 73 17.60 4.62 -5.07
N HIS A 74 16.36 5.08 -5.14
CA HIS A 74 15.70 5.54 -6.35
C HIS A 74 15.83 7.06 -6.47
N LYS A 75 16.00 7.56 -7.71
CA LYS A 75 16.05 9.00 -8.01
C LYS A 75 14.83 9.41 -8.83
N ASN A 76 14.39 10.65 -8.67
CA ASN A 76 13.25 11.23 -9.40
C ASN A 76 12.00 10.34 -9.28
N VAL A 77 11.50 10.18 -8.06
CA VAL A 77 10.31 9.37 -7.78
C VAL A 77 9.08 10.24 -7.90
N TYR A 78 8.19 9.87 -8.82
CA TYR A 78 6.92 10.53 -9.07
C TYR A 78 5.90 9.94 -8.11
N TRP A 79 5.32 10.78 -7.24
CA TRP A 79 4.29 10.35 -6.30
C TRP A 79 2.94 10.72 -6.86
N TYR A 80 2.18 9.71 -7.29
CA TYR A 80 0.90 9.90 -7.95
C TYR A 80 -0.23 9.28 -7.13
N SER A 81 -1.44 9.81 -7.28
CA SER A 81 -2.62 9.42 -6.50
C SER A 81 -3.80 9.19 -7.42
N PRO A 82 -4.58 8.10 -7.25
CA PRO A 82 -5.82 7.92 -7.98
C PRO A 82 -6.86 8.96 -7.53
N ASN A 83 -7.64 9.49 -8.47
CA ASN A 83 -8.74 10.42 -8.17
C ASN A 83 -10.02 9.71 -7.74
N ASN A 84 -10.16 8.43 -8.05
CA ASN A 84 -11.34 7.62 -7.79
C ASN A 84 -10.98 6.13 -7.68
N THR A 85 -11.97 5.32 -7.30
CA THR A 85 -11.79 3.88 -7.10
C THR A 85 -11.45 3.16 -8.41
N GLU A 86 -11.95 3.59 -9.56
CA GLU A 86 -11.63 3.00 -10.86
C GLU A 86 -10.15 3.17 -11.21
N GLU A 87 -9.58 4.35 -10.97
CA GLU A 87 -8.15 4.61 -11.15
C GLU A 87 -7.32 3.81 -10.15
N LEU A 88 -7.78 3.64 -8.91
CA LEU A 88 -7.10 2.76 -7.94
C LEU A 88 -7.09 1.30 -8.42
N ILE A 89 -8.23 0.78 -8.88
CA ILE A 89 -8.32 -0.57 -9.47
C ILE A 89 -7.39 -0.72 -10.68
N GLN A 90 -7.27 0.31 -11.52
CA GLN A 90 -6.33 0.29 -12.64
C GLN A 90 -4.88 0.16 -12.15
N ILE A 91 -4.48 0.93 -11.13
CA ILE A 91 -3.14 0.85 -10.52
C ILE A 91 -2.87 -0.57 -10.03
N LEU A 92 -3.82 -1.18 -9.31
CA LEU A 92 -3.67 -2.54 -8.77
C LEU A 92 -3.56 -3.62 -9.87
N LYS A 93 -4.17 -3.40 -11.04
CA LYS A 93 -4.06 -4.29 -12.21
C LYS A 93 -2.70 -4.17 -12.91
N ASP A 94 -2.15 -2.96 -12.96
CA ASP A 94 -0.86 -2.69 -13.59
C ASP A 94 0.32 -3.05 -12.67
N ASP A 95 0.13 -3.01 -11.35
CA ASP A 95 1.13 -3.38 -10.34
C ASP A 95 0.50 -4.15 -9.17
N TYR A 96 0.45 -5.47 -9.30
CA TYR A 96 -0.12 -6.38 -8.28
C TYR A 96 0.75 -6.49 -7.01
N LEU A 97 2.05 -6.16 -7.11
CA LEU A 97 3.02 -6.12 -5.99
C LEU A 97 3.44 -4.68 -5.72
N TYR A 98 2.49 -3.87 -5.26
CA TYR A 98 2.71 -2.44 -5.08
C TYR A 98 3.31 -2.09 -3.72
N VAL A 99 3.81 -0.87 -3.69
CA VAL A 99 4.13 -0.09 -2.49
C VAL A 99 3.29 1.17 -2.52
N CYS A 100 2.71 1.56 -1.39
CA CYS A 100 1.98 2.82 -1.28
C CYS A 100 2.07 3.43 0.11
N TYR A 101 1.72 4.70 0.19
CA TYR A 101 1.67 5.47 1.42
C TYR A 101 0.32 6.14 1.57
N VAL A 102 -0.18 6.22 2.80
CA VAL A 102 -1.30 7.10 3.16
C VAL A 102 -0.74 8.35 3.81
N ILE A 103 -0.94 9.50 3.18
CA ILE A 103 -0.42 10.80 3.64
C ILE A 103 -1.55 11.85 3.75
N PRO A 104 -1.37 12.92 4.55
CA PRO A 104 -2.29 14.05 4.54
C PRO A 104 -2.33 14.78 3.18
N LYS A 105 -3.49 15.29 2.79
CA LYS A 105 -3.73 15.96 1.49
C LYS A 105 -3.00 17.29 1.33
N ASP A 106 -2.56 17.91 2.43
CA ASP A 106 -1.79 19.16 2.43
C ASP A 106 -0.27 18.94 2.43
N GLN A 107 0.19 17.68 2.47
CA GLN A 107 1.61 17.33 2.48
C GLN A 107 2.13 16.91 1.09
N SER A 108 3.39 17.23 0.83
CA SER A 108 4.15 16.78 -0.34
C SER A 108 5.46 16.09 0.06
N ASN A 109 5.42 15.39 1.19
CA ASN A 109 6.56 14.68 1.76
C ASN A 109 6.08 13.32 2.27
N VAL A 110 6.63 12.25 1.70
CA VAL A 110 6.29 10.88 2.08
C VAL A 110 6.79 10.47 3.46
N ASN A 111 7.74 11.20 4.04
CA ASN A 111 8.26 10.89 5.38
C ASN A 111 7.26 11.20 6.50
N HIS A 112 6.14 11.88 6.19
CA HIS A 112 5.03 12.13 7.10
C HIS A 112 3.83 11.29 6.69
N TYR A 113 4.05 9.99 6.57
CA TYR A 113 2.99 9.03 6.27
C TYR A 113 2.31 8.59 7.56
N LYS A 114 1.02 8.28 7.44
CA LYS A 114 0.25 7.60 8.50
C LYS A 114 0.37 6.09 8.38
N TYR A 115 0.33 5.59 7.14
CA TYR A 115 0.57 4.19 6.82
C TYR A 115 1.53 4.06 5.66
N PHE A 116 2.44 3.11 5.79
CA PHE A 116 3.26 2.58 4.72
C PHE A 116 2.83 1.13 4.46
N ILE A 117 2.46 0.82 3.22
CA ILE A 117 1.89 -0.47 2.84
C ILE A 117 2.68 -1.04 1.68
N HIS A 118 3.05 -2.31 1.76
CA HIS A 118 3.58 -3.04 0.61
C HIS A 118 3.10 -4.48 0.58
N VAL A 119 3.00 -5.02 -0.63
CA VAL A 119 2.54 -6.38 -0.87
C VAL A 119 3.70 -7.23 -1.39
N ALA A 120 3.81 -8.44 -0.87
CA ALA A 120 4.78 -9.43 -1.31
C ALA A 120 4.10 -10.79 -1.58
N GLU A 121 4.73 -11.60 -2.43
CA GLU A 121 4.36 -12.97 -2.74
C GLU A 121 5.45 -13.96 -2.29
N HIS A 122 5.12 -15.25 -2.32
CA HIS A 122 6.03 -16.33 -1.92
C HIS A 122 6.53 -16.18 -0.46
N LEU A 123 5.69 -15.61 0.42
CA LEU A 123 5.97 -15.59 1.85
C LEU A 123 5.69 -16.98 2.42
N VAL A 124 6.54 -17.40 3.35
CA VAL A 124 6.38 -18.65 4.10
C VAL A 124 6.30 -18.32 5.59
N ASP A 125 5.51 -19.08 6.32
CA ASP A 125 5.43 -18.98 7.77
C ASP A 125 6.19 -20.15 8.40
N GLU A 126 7.36 -19.86 8.98
CA GLU A 126 8.20 -20.89 9.59
C GLU A 126 7.53 -21.60 10.79
N GLU A 127 6.50 -20.99 11.39
CA GLU A 127 5.74 -21.60 12.49
C GLU A 127 4.56 -22.47 12.00
N GLU A 128 4.14 -22.30 10.74
CA GLU A 128 3.08 -23.08 10.11
C GLU A 128 3.68 -24.08 9.09
N ASP A 129 3.04 -24.32 7.95
CA ASP A 129 3.58 -25.21 6.91
C ASP A 129 4.61 -24.44 6.05
N PRO A 130 5.91 -24.78 6.11
CA PRO A 130 6.94 -24.06 5.37
C PRO A 130 6.84 -24.24 3.84
N ASP A 131 6.01 -25.18 3.37
CA ASP A 131 5.72 -25.36 1.95
C ASP A 131 4.45 -24.59 1.51
N ASP A 132 3.72 -23.95 2.44
CA ASP A 132 2.52 -23.14 2.15
C ASP A 132 2.90 -21.68 1.89
N GLU A 133 3.23 -21.38 0.63
CA GLU A 133 3.49 -20.02 0.19
C GLU A 133 2.22 -19.18 0.10
N PHE A 134 2.27 -17.93 0.58
CA PHE A 134 1.14 -17.00 0.51
C PHE A 134 1.55 -15.60 0.05
N ARG A 135 0.56 -14.85 -0.46
CA ARG A 135 0.66 -13.40 -0.65
C ARG A 135 0.36 -12.70 0.69
N GLY A 136 1.21 -11.77 1.09
CA GLY A 136 1.03 -10.99 2.30
C GLY A 136 1.06 -9.49 2.05
N MET A 137 0.33 -8.76 2.87
CA MET A 137 0.41 -7.31 2.95
C MET A 137 1.08 -6.92 4.26
N PHE A 138 2.18 -6.17 4.16
CA PHE A 138 2.85 -5.56 5.28
C PHE A 138 2.35 -4.12 5.46
N LEU A 139 2.17 -3.74 6.72
CA LEU A 139 1.69 -2.45 7.14
C LEU A 139 2.61 -1.91 8.24
N GLU A 140 3.19 -0.74 8.02
CA GLU A 140 3.87 0.06 9.05
C GLU A 140 3.02 1.30 9.32
N ALA A 141 2.63 1.51 10.58
CA ALA A 141 1.84 2.65 11.02
C ALA A 141 2.72 3.65 11.78
N GLU A 142 2.49 4.95 11.58
CA GLU A 142 3.18 5.97 12.38
C GLU A 142 2.83 5.77 13.88
N PRO A 143 3.75 5.97 14.84
CA PRO A 143 3.52 5.66 16.26
C PRO A 143 2.29 6.29 16.92
N GLU A 144 1.80 7.43 16.40
CA GLU A 144 0.60 8.10 16.92
C GLU A 144 -0.70 7.56 16.31
N THR A 145 -0.59 6.64 15.35
CA THR A 145 -1.70 6.06 14.63
C THR A 145 -2.38 4.97 15.45
N ARG A 146 -3.70 5.08 15.57
CA ARG A 146 -4.55 4.16 16.33
C ARG A 146 -5.14 3.08 15.41
N PHE A 147 -4.29 2.25 14.82
CA PHE A 147 -4.71 1.24 13.86
C PHE A 147 -5.79 0.30 14.42
N GLU A 148 -5.58 -0.23 15.63
CA GLU A 148 -6.48 -1.19 16.29
C GLU A 148 -7.85 -0.60 16.61
N GLN A 149 -7.95 0.73 16.77
CA GLN A 149 -9.20 1.40 17.09
C GLN A 149 -9.90 1.96 15.84
N ASP A 150 -9.14 2.49 14.88
CA ASP A 150 -9.70 3.30 13.79
C ASP A 150 -9.82 2.53 12.46
N VAL A 151 -9.01 1.48 12.25
CA VAL A 151 -8.95 0.70 10.99
C VAL A 151 -9.30 -0.77 11.21
N PHE A 152 -8.66 -1.45 12.16
CA PHE A 152 -8.85 -2.88 12.37
C PHE A 152 -10.33 -3.31 12.53
N PRO A 153 -11.20 -2.60 13.28
CA PRO A 153 -12.60 -3.02 13.40
C PRO A 153 -13.35 -3.03 12.06
N LYS A 154 -13.00 -2.11 11.14
CA LYS A 154 -13.59 -2.07 9.79
C LYS A 154 -13.11 -3.26 8.96
N LEU A 155 -11.84 -3.62 9.10
CA LEU A 155 -11.24 -4.77 8.42
C LEU A 155 -11.85 -6.09 8.91
N GLU A 156 -12.03 -6.22 10.22
CA GLU A 156 -12.68 -7.38 10.84
C GLU A 156 -14.14 -7.52 10.36
N GLU A 157 -14.90 -6.42 10.36
CA GLU A 157 -16.31 -6.42 9.95
C GLU A 157 -16.49 -6.72 8.45
N GLN A 158 -15.70 -6.10 7.58
CA GLN A 158 -15.92 -6.12 6.13
C GLN A 158 -15.17 -7.25 5.42
N PHE A 159 -14.01 -7.66 5.95
CA PHE A 159 -13.12 -8.62 5.28
C PHE A 159 -12.87 -9.88 6.12
N HIS A 160 -13.59 -10.03 7.24
CA HIS A 160 -13.47 -11.17 8.14
C HIS A 160 -12.03 -11.43 8.59
N LEU A 161 -11.25 -10.35 8.75
CA LEU A 161 -9.85 -10.41 9.15
C LEU A 161 -9.74 -10.98 10.56
N GLN A 162 -9.08 -12.12 10.69
CA GLN A 162 -8.93 -12.81 11.99
C GLN A 162 -7.73 -12.27 12.75
N ASN A 163 -7.93 -12.01 14.04
CA ASN A 163 -6.93 -11.49 14.94
C ASN A 163 -6.07 -12.62 15.57
N LYS A 164 -4.75 -12.62 15.31
CA LYS A 164 -3.75 -13.36 16.07
C LYS A 164 -2.70 -12.41 16.70
N LEU A 165 -3.10 -11.19 17.08
CA LEU A 165 -2.29 -10.29 17.91
C LEU A 165 -2.16 -10.95 19.30
N GLY A 166 -0.95 -11.34 19.67
CA GLY A 166 -0.61 -12.07 20.89
C GLY A 166 0.16 -11.22 21.87
#